data_AF-A0A158RII6-F1
#
_entry.id   AF-A0A158RII6-F1
#
_cell.length_a   1.000
_cell.length_b   1.000
_cell.length_c   1.000
_cell.angle_alpha   90.00
_cell.angle_beta   90.00
_cell.angle_gamma   90.00
#
_symmetry.space_group_name_H-M   'P 1'
#
loop_
_entity.id
_entity.type
_entity.pdbx_description
1 polymer ?
#
loop_
_entity_poly.entity_id
_entity_poly.type
_entity_poly.pdbx_seq_one_letter_code
_entity_poly.pdbx_strand_id
1 'polypeptide(L)'
;MKTSINENIIYEKALREEIGKHRDKAFDVINKAGGLMLLDNESLAPLNEVARFYNATRDTIKMLIRNNRAEFQKTGIKVVSSRDVINSVSKNNLPTEIEQKNGYKLVTIGKHSAKIANGRNTLLTKDSVIRVGMLLRDSEVAREVRDQLTGILKKTDVDTIVEVRDEQLRQKAELYDKMTDGIPKLAQESLLTTIEHYQDTIKELERRSARELQEERQKVRDANAAKKSAEENTKRFKQLATETGEKLENVVKDLEKARRKSDLFDRYIDSGLNMTLQEFCKRYLDDLRSSDFIDWLRDDGILYRNKNANGVHRTRNGFGRWFENVPVKQYNGQMKSTLMITPTGVVKLAIKYENNPRLDESWTKFGN
;
A
#
# COMPACT_ATOMS: atom_id res chain seq x y z
N MET A 1 17.53 13.87 -14.31
CA MET A 1 17.41 14.23 -12.88
C MET A 1 18.72 13.88 -12.19
N LYS A 2 19.44 14.86 -11.63
CA LYS A 2 20.65 14.61 -10.82
C LYS A 2 20.21 14.03 -9.48
N THR A 3 20.05 12.71 -9.39
CA THR A 3 19.94 12.04 -8.09
C THR A 3 21.19 12.39 -7.31
N SER A 4 21.06 13.17 -6.25
CA SER A 4 22.23 13.61 -5.48
C SER A 4 22.91 12.35 -4.95
N ILE A 5 24.24 12.27 -5.07
CA ILE A 5 25.06 11.13 -4.61
C ILE A 5 24.71 10.72 -3.16
N ASN A 6 24.14 11.64 -2.37
CA ASN A 6 23.66 11.44 -1.00
C ASN A 6 22.52 10.43 -0.85
N GLU A 7 21.64 10.27 -1.84
CA GLU A 7 20.60 9.24 -1.81
C GLU A 7 21.19 7.89 -2.19
N ASN A 8 22.12 7.85 -3.16
CA ASN A 8 22.77 6.61 -3.57
C ASN A 8 23.62 5.98 -2.45
N ILE A 9 24.24 6.77 -1.56
CA ILE A 9 24.99 6.22 -0.40
C ILE A 9 24.10 5.37 0.53
N ILE A 10 22.80 5.65 0.61
CA ILE A 10 21.86 4.83 1.39
C ILE A 10 21.61 3.48 0.71
N TYR A 11 21.52 3.46 -0.63
CA TYR A 11 21.10 2.27 -1.38
C TYR A 11 22.26 1.43 -1.92
N GLU A 12 23.40 2.03 -2.23
CA GLU A 12 24.57 1.37 -2.82
C GLU A 12 25.63 1.04 -1.77
N LYS A 13 25.74 -0.25 -1.47
CA LYS A 13 26.75 -0.80 -0.56
C LYS A 13 28.19 -0.53 -1.04
N ALA A 14 28.43 -0.51 -2.35
CA ALA A 14 29.76 -0.29 -2.93
C ALA A 14 30.30 1.10 -2.56
N LEU A 15 29.48 2.15 -2.64
CA LEU A 15 29.87 3.50 -2.23
C LEU A 15 30.22 3.58 -0.73
N ARG A 16 29.48 2.85 0.11
CA ARG A 16 29.78 2.78 1.56
C ARG A 16 31.10 2.06 1.86
N GLU A 17 31.46 1.06 1.05
CA GLU A 17 32.74 0.37 1.17
C GLU A 17 33.90 1.26 0.72
N GLU A 18 33.72 2.05 -0.35
CA GLU A 18 34.72 2.99 -0.84
C GLU A 18 35.02 4.10 0.17
N ILE A 19 33.98 4.69 0.78
CA ILE A 19 34.14 5.67 1.87
C ILE A 19 34.90 5.05 3.05
N GLY A 20 34.64 3.77 3.34
CA GLY A 20 35.34 3.02 4.38
C GLY A 20 36.85 2.92 4.16
N LYS A 21 37.34 2.98 2.91
CA LYS A 21 38.80 3.01 2.62
C LYS A 21 39.45 4.31 3.09
N HIS A 22 38.68 5.40 3.18
CA HIS A 22 39.15 6.72 3.62
C HIS A 22 38.70 7.04 5.06
N ARG A 23 38.69 6.02 5.93
CA ARG A 23 38.18 6.10 7.31
C ARG A 23 38.73 7.28 8.12
N ASP A 24 40.02 7.62 7.98
CA ASP A 24 40.65 8.65 8.82
C ASP A 24 40.16 10.05 8.44
N LYS A 25 40.11 10.35 7.13
CA LYS A 25 39.53 11.61 6.60
C LYS A 25 38.02 11.71 6.88
N ALA A 26 37.32 10.59 6.75
CA ALA A 26 35.88 10.50 7.04
C ALA A 26 35.57 10.73 8.53
N PHE A 27 36.43 10.23 9.41
CA PHE A 27 36.27 10.41 10.84
C PHE A 27 36.62 11.83 11.30
N ASP A 28 37.60 12.48 10.67
CA ASP A 28 37.91 13.89 10.93
C ASP A 28 36.73 14.81 10.64
N VAL A 29 35.92 14.49 9.62
CA VAL A 29 34.66 15.18 9.33
C VAL A 29 33.66 15.03 10.48
N ILE A 30 33.48 13.82 11.00
CA ILE A 30 32.57 13.55 12.13
C ILE A 30 33.06 14.29 13.39
N ASN A 31 34.37 14.29 13.65
CA ASN A 31 34.95 15.02 14.78
C ASN A 31 34.71 16.53 14.68
N LYS A 32 34.87 17.11 13.48
CA LYS A 32 34.61 18.54 13.22
C LYS A 32 33.12 18.89 13.34
N ALA A 33 32.21 17.97 12.99
CA ALA A 33 30.78 18.22 12.94
C ALA A 33 30.08 18.23 14.32
N GLY A 34 30.66 17.64 15.37
CA GLY A 34 29.94 17.65 16.66
C GLY A 34 30.54 16.86 17.82
N GLY A 35 31.86 16.63 17.86
CA GLY A 35 32.53 16.13 19.08
C GLY A 35 32.01 14.77 19.57
N LEU A 36 32.09 13.74 18.73
CA LEU A 36 31.78 12.38 19.18
C LEU A 36 32.80 11.93 20.24
N MET A 37 32.32 11.56 21.44
CA MET A 37 33.20 11.06 22.50
C MET A 37 33.68 9.63 22.19
N LEU A 38 34.99 9.48 22.05
CA LEU A 38 35.66 8.18 21.94
C LEU A 38 36.25 7.78 23.29
N LEU A 39 36.18 6.48 23.61
CA LEU A 39 36.66 5.95 24.89
C LEU A 39 38.14 5.57 24.89
N ASP A 40 38.80 5.46 23.73
CA ASP A 40 40.17 4.94 23.62
C ASP A 40 40.89 5.32 22.31
N ASN A 41 42.20 5.01 22.27
CA ASN A 41 43.07 5.05 21.08
C ASN A 41 42.56 4.11 19.96
N GLU A 42 41.76 3.08 20.27
CA GLU A 42 41.07 2.24 19.27
C GLU A 42 39.85 2.93 18.65
N SER A 43 39.54 4.15 19.11
CA SER A 43 38.47 4.99 18.58
C SER A 43 37.10 4.31 18.63
N LEU A 44 36.77 3.76 19.80
CA LEU A 44 35.48 3.15 20.10
C LEU A 44 34.50 4.16 20.73
N ALA A 45 33.28 4.23 20.17
CA ALA A 45 32.19 5.07 20.67
C ALA A 45 31.08 4.21 21.32
N PRO A 46 30.57 4.57 22.51
CA PRO A 46 29.38 3.94 23.07
C PRO A 46 28.16 4.13 22.18
N LEU A 47 27.31 3.12 22.06
CA LEU A 47 26.06 3.22 21.28
C LEU A 47 25.18 4.43 21.67
N ASN A 48 25.11 4.74 22.97
CA ASN A 48 24.35 5.88 23.47
C ASN A 48 24.94 7.22 23.01
N GLU A 49 26.25 7.27 22.84
CA GLU A 49 26.96 8.45 22.37
C GLU A 49 26.71 8.68 20.89
N VAL A 50 26.78 7.61 20.09
CA VAL A 50 26.46 7.65 18.65
C VAL A 50 25.00 8.05 18.43
N ALA A 51 24.09 7.57 19.28
CA ALA A 51 22.68 7.98 19.29
C ALA A 51 22.51 9.48 19.55
N ARG A 52 23.22 10.01 20.55
CA ARG A 52 23.23 11.45 20.86
C ARG A 52 23.76 12.26 19.68
N PHE A 53 24.90 11.85 19.12
CA PHE A 53 25.57 12.56 18.03
C PHE A 53 24.68 12.69 16.79
N TYR A 54 24.08 11.59 16.33
CA TYR A 54 23.20 11.63 15.16
C TYR A 54 21.76 12.06 15.47
N ASN A 55 21.46 12.52 16.69
CA ASN A 55 20.10 12.84 17.12
C ASN A 55 19.09 11.71 16.79
N ALA A 56 19.48 10.46 17.07
CA ALA A 56 18.69 9.27 16.79
C ALA A 56 18.45 8.47 18.08
N THR A 57 17.38 7.68 18.14
CA THR A 57 17.14 6.84 19.32
C THR A 57 18.10 5.65 19.35
N ARG A 58 18.43 5.17 20.56
CA ARG A 58 19.26 3.97 20.75
C ARG A 58 18.69 2.77 20.00
N ASP A 59 17.37 2.61 19.98
CA ASP A 59 16.71 1.48 19.33
C ASP A 59 16.71 1.61 17.80
N THR A 60 16.64 2.83 17.26
CA THR A 60 16.84 3.09 15.83
C THR A 60 18.22 2.58 15.38
N ILE A 61 19.28 2.90 16.12
CA ILE A 61 20.63 2.45 15.76
C ILE A 61 20.78 0.94 15.92
N LYS A 62 20.21 0.33 16.98
CA LYS A 62 20.22 -1.14 17.13
C LYS A 62 19.51 -1.84 15.97
N MET A 63 18.34 -1.32 15.58
CA MET A 63 17.56 -1.87 14.46
C MET A 63 18.35 -1.74 13.15
N LEU A 64 19.00 -0.60 12.93
CA LEU A 64 19.86 -0.35 11.77
C LEU A 64 21.03 -1.36 11.70
N ILE A 65 21.71 -1.60 12.81
CA ILE A 65 22.77 -2.61 12.91
C ILE A 65 22.22 -4.02 12.62
N ARG A 66 21.05 -4.36 13.19
CA ARG A 66 20.42 -5.68 13.02
C ARG A 66 20.05 -5.93 11.55
N ASN A 67 19.47 -4.93 10.88
CA ASN A 67 19.02 -5.03 9.50
C ASN A 67 20.21 -5.07 8.51
N ASN A 68 21.37 -4.55 8.90
CA ASN A 68 22.57 -4.48 8.06
C ASN A 68 23.73 -5.31 8.63
N ARG A 69 23.43 -6.42 9.31
CA ARG A 69 24.40 -7.23 10.09
C ARG A 69 25.66 -7.59 9.31
N ALA A 70 25.54 -7.89 8.02
CA ALA A 70 26.67 -8.26 7.16
C ALA A 70 27.71 -7.12 6.99
N GLU A 71 27.28 -5.85 7.01
CA GLU A 71 28.18 -4.70 6.90
C GLU A 71 28.87 -4.38 8.23
N PHE A 72 28.16 -4.59 9.34
CA PHE A 72 28.65 -4.30 10.69
C PHE A 72 29.52 -5.42 11.30
N GLN A 73 29.36 -6.67 10.86
CA GLN A 73 30.22 -7.78 11.29
C GLN A 73 31.67 -7.59 10.85
N LYS A 74 31.89 -7.02 9.66
CA LYS A 74 33.23 -6.75 9.12
C LYS A 74 33.89 -5.52 9.74
N THR A 75 33.11 -4.53 10.17
CA THR A 75 33.60 -3.23 10.63
C THR A 75 33.78 -3.12 12.13
N GLY A 76 33.42 -4.15 12.89
CA GLY A 76 33.79 -4.28 14.30
C GLY A 76 32.79 -3.60 15.23
N ILE A 77 31.82 -4.38 15.71
CA ILE A 77 31.02 -4.05 16.90
C ILE A 77 31.55 -4.89 18.05
N LYS A 78 31.90 -4.25 19.16
CA LYS A 78 32.35 -4.94 20.39
C LYS A 78 31.28 -4.83 21.46
N VAL A 79 30.93 -5.96 22.08
CA VAL A 79 30.04 -5.99 23.25
C VAL A 79 30.90 -6.29 24.46
N VAL A 80 31.00 -5.33 25.37
CA VAL A 80 31.90 -5.39 26.53
C VAL A 80 31.15 -5.12 27.83
N SER A 81 31.69 -5.59 28.96
CA SER A 81 31.11 -5.31 30.27
C SER A 81 31.42 -3.89 30.73
N SER A 82 30.64 -3.34 31.67
CA SER A 82 30.93 -2.05 32.31
C SER A 82 32.34 -1.99 32.91
N ARG A 83 32.86 -3.10 33.45
CA ARG A 83 34.20 -3.16 34.04
C ARG A 83 35.28 -3.02 32.98
N ASP A 84 35.10 -3.69 31.83
CA ASP A 84 36.06 -3.63 30.73
C ASP A 84 36.11 -2.23 30.12
N VAL A 85 34.96 -1.57 29.97
CA VAL A 85 34.90 -0.17 29.49
C VAL A 85 35.71 0.74 30.42
N ILE A 86 35.50 0.63 31.74
CA ILE A 86 36.22 1.47 32.72
C ILE A 86 37.71 1.15 32.71
N ASN A 87 38.09 -0.13 32.67
CA ASN A 87 39.48 -0.54 32.59
C ASN A 87 40.17 0.00 31.34
N SER A 88 39.50 0.01 30.18
CA SER A 88 40.05 0.59 28.95
C SER A 88 40.26 2.10 29.07
N VAL A 89 39.34 2.83 29.68
CA VAL A 89 39.46 4.28 29.87
C VAL A 89 40.55 4.62 30.90
N SER A 90 40.62 3.89 32.01
CA SER A 90 41.63 4.07 33.06
C SER A 90 43.05 3.74 32.60
N LYS A 91 43.23 2.78 31.69
CA LYS A 91 44.55 2.44 31.12
C LYS A 91 45.14 3.53 30.22
N ASN A 92 44.31 4.45 29.72
CA ASN A 92 44.71 5.43 28.71
C ASN A 92 45.04 6.83 29.27
N ASN A 93 45.18 6.98 30.60
CA ASN A 93 45.53 8.26 31.27
C ASN A 93 44.61 9.45 30.90
N LEU A 94 43.39 9.19 30.44
CA LEU A 94 42.41 10.24 30.14
C LEU A 94 41.86 10.80 31.46
N PRO A 95 41.80 12.13 31.67
CA PRO A 95 41.14 12.72 32.83
C PRO A 95 39.66 12.35 32.77
N THR A 96 39.27 11.42 33.64
CA THR A 96 37.97 10.76 33.60
C THR A 96 37.29 10.86 34.96
N GLU A 97 36.13 11.49 35.01
CA GLU A 97 35.25 11.46 36.18
C GLU A 97 34.21 10.36 35.99
N ILE A 98 34.02 9.52 37.01
CA ILE A 98 33.06 8.41 36.97
C ILE A 98 32.07 8.56 38.12
N GLU A 99 30.83 8.95 37.79
CA GLU A 99 29.72 8.98 38.74
C GLU A 99 28.90 7.69 38.66
N GLN A 100 28.64 7.06 39.81
CA GLN A 100 27.73 5.92 39.88
C GLN A 100 26.28 6.40 40.05
N LYS A 101 25.37 5.94 39.19
CA LYS A 101 23.93 6.20 39.26
C LYS A 101 23.15 4.89 39.22
N ASN A 102 21.90 4.92 39.65
CA ASN A 102 21.05 3.72 39.62
C ASN A 102 20.86 3.25 38.17
N GLY A 103 21.39 2.06 37.86
CA GLY A 103 21.31 1.39 36.56
C GLY A 103 22.41 1.73 35.53
N TYR A 104 23.22 2.77 35.75
CA TYR A 104 24.29 3.18 34.83
C TYR A 104 25.39 3.98 35.53
N LYS A 105 26.57 4.06 34.89
CA LYS A 105 27.67 4.94 35.28
C LYS A 105 27.79 6.08 34.26
N LEU A 106 27.96 7.30 34.75
CA LEU A 106 28.25 8.44 33.91
C LEU A 106 29.77 8.59 33.84
N VAL A 107 30.32 8.49 32.63
CA VAL A 107 31.76 8.65 32.38
C VAL A 107 31.93 9.98 31.66
N THR A 108 32.66 10.90 32.28
CA THR A 108 32.96 12.22 31.72
C THR A 108 34.42 12.26 31.31
N ILE A 109 34.68 12.53 30.02
CA ILE A 109 36.01 12.75 29.48
C ILE A 109 36.05 14.19 28.93
N GLY A 110 36.80 15.07 29.60
CA GLY A 110 36.84 16.49 29.27
C GLY A 110 35.45 17.15 29.35
N LYS A 111 34.97 17.72 28.24
CA LYS A 111 33.64 18.39 28.17
C LYS A 111 32.46 17.47 27.84
N HIS A 112 32.71 16.16 27.63
CA HIS A 112 31.71 15.23 27.10
C HIS A 112 31.43 14.12 28.11
N SER A 113 30.16 13.77 28.27
CA SER A 113 29.72 12.72 29.21
C SER A 113 28.91 11.65 28.50
N ALA A 114 29.25 10.39 28.71
CA ALA A 114 28.55 9.24 28.15
C ALA A 114 27.95 8.35 29.24
N LYS A 115 26.72 7.87 29.01
CA LYS A 115 26.05 6.90 29.89
C LYS A 115 26.48 5.48 29.53
N ILE A 116 27.12 4.79 30.48
CA ILE A 116 27.54 3.39 30.37
C ILE A 116 26.65 2.54 31.26
N ALA A 117 25.92 1.58 30.68
CA ALA A 117 25.06 0.69 31.45
C ALA A 117 25.90 -0.21 32.38
N ASN A 118 25.36 -0.60 33.54
CA ASN A 118 26.07 -1.46 34.49
C ASN A 118 26.34 -2.88 33.95
N GLY A 119 25.53 -3.34 32.99
CA GLY A 119 25.66 -4.64 32.35
C GLY A 119 26.56 -4.61 31.10
N ARG A 120 26.00 -5.07 29.97
CA ARG A 120 26.68 -5.10 28.67
C ARG A 120 26.49 -3.78 27.92
N ASN A 121 27.58 -3.30 27.34
CA ASN A 121 27.63 -2.09 26.53
C ASN A 121 28.07 -2.44 25.11
N THR A 122 27.41 -1.84 24.12
CA THR A 122 27.79 -1.96 22.72
C THR A 122 28.67 -0.79 22.35
N LEU A 123 29.88 -1.09 21.91
CA LEU A 123 30.86 -0.14 21.41
C LEU A 123 30.98 -0.27 19.88
N LEU A 124 31.02 0.86 19.20
CA LEU A 124 31.14 0.98 17.75
C LEU A 124 32.53 1.53 17.41
N THR A 125 33.23 0.90 16.49
CA THR A 125 34.44 1.45 15.86
C THR A 125 34.12 2.69 15.01
N LYS A 126 35.15 3.47 14.66
CA LYS A 126 35.06 4.57 13.67
C LYS A 126 34.26 4.17 12.42
N ASP A 127 34.59 3.02 11.84
CA ASP A 127 33.93 2.53 10.63
C ASP A 127 32.44 2.25 10.85
N SER A 128 32.10 1.68 12.00
CA SER A 128 30.71 1.43 12.38
C SER A 128 29.95 2.75 12.60
N VAL A 129 30.57 3.76 13.20
CA VAL A 129 29.98 5.10 13.39
C VAL A 129 29.73 5.79 12.05
N ILE A 130 30.69 5.74 11.13
CA ILE A 130 30.56 6.31 9.78
C ILE A 130 29.41 5.61 9.03
N ARG A 131 29.33 4.27 9.11
CA ARG A 131 28.24 3.49 8.51
C ARG A 131 26.86 3.83 9.07
N VAL A 132 26.76 4.09 10.37
CA VAL A 132 25.51 4.56 10.96
C VAL A 132 25.10 5.90 10.32
N GLY A 133 26.01 6.86 10.19
CA GLY A 133 25.74 8.13 9.52
C GLY A 133 25.35 7.99 8.04
N MET A 134 25.95 7.04 7.33
CA MET A 134 25.61 6.77 5.93
C MET A 134 24.23 6.13 5.74
N LEU A 135 23.76 5.37 6.72
CA LEU A 135 22.49 4.62 6.64
C LEU A 135 21.31 5.36 7.27
N LEU A 136 21.56 6.36 8.13
CA LEU A 136 20.50 7.16 8.74
C LEU A 136 19.90 8.15 7.74
N ARG A 137 18.63 7.91 7.40
CA ARG A 137 17.88 8.73 6.44
C ARG A 137 17.41 10.07 7.03
N ASP A 138 16.81 10.00 8.22
CA ASP A 138 16.01 11.10 8.77
C ASP A 138 16.78 11.99 9.76
N SER A 139 18.06 11.69 10.02
CA SER A 139 18.91 12.50 10.87
C SER A 139 19.52 13.66 10.08
N GLU A 140 19.30 14.89 10.54
CA GLU A 140 19.87 16.09 9.93
C GLU A 140 21.40 16.09 10.01
N VAL A 141 21.94 15.69 11.15
CA VAL A 141 23.40 15.53 11.37
C VAL A 141 23.96 14.45 10.44
N ALA A 142 23.24 13.34 10.26
CA ALA A 142 23.67 12.28 9.34
C ALA A 142 23.66 12.73 7.87
N ARG A 143 22.70 13.59 7.49
CA ARG A 143 22.63 14.19 6.15
C ARG A 143 23.83 15.12 5.90
N GLU A 144 24.18 15.97 6.85
CA GLU A 144 25.36 16.84 6.74
C GLU A 144 26.66 16.04 6.67
N VAL A 145 26.80 15.00 7.50
CA VAL A 145 27.96 14.08 7.43
C VAL A 145 28.02 13.41 6.04
N ARG A 146 26.91 12.96 5.47
CA ARG A 146 26.87 12.40 4.11
C ARG A 146 27.28 13.41 3.04
N ASP A 147 26.85 14.66 3.15
CA ASP A 147 27.24 15.73 2.22
C ASP A 147 28.75 15.97 2.24
N GLN A 148 29.34 16.05 3.44
CA GLN A 148 30.78 16.25 3.62
C GLN A 148 31.61 15.04 3.17
N LEU A 149 31.15 13.80 3.46
CA LEU A 149 31.79 12.57 2.99
C LEU A 149 31.73 12.45 1.46
N THR A 150 30.62 12.86 0.84
CA THR A 150 30.50 12.94 -0.62
C THR A 150 31.48 13.95 -1.21
N GLY A 151 31.72 15.07 -0.52
CA GLY A 151 32.76 16.03 -0.89
C GLY A 151 34.16 15.43 -0.84
N ILE A 152 34.46 14.60 0.17
CA ILE A 152 35.74 13.87 0.27
C ILE A 152 35.88 12.86 -0.86
N LEU A 153 34.85 12.07 -1.16
CA LEU A 153 34.86 11.14 -2.28
C LEU A 153 35.17 11.85 -3.60
N LYS A 154 34.47 12.96 -3.88
CA LYS A 154 34.69 13.74 -5.12
C LYS A 154 36.10 14.32 -5.20
N LYS A 155 36.66 14.80 -4.09
CA LYS A 155 38.04 15.32 -4.06
C LYS A 155 39.06 14.20 -4.16
N THR A 156 38.80 13.07 -3.50
CA THR A 156 39.71 11.93 -3.47
C THR A 156 39.72 11.20 -4.81
N ASP A 157 38.58 11.04 -5.50
CA ASP A 157 38.52 10.55 -6.89
C ASP A 157 39.36 11.44 -7.80
N VAL A 158 39.31 12.77 -7.66
CA VAL A 158 40.13 13.67 -8.49
C VAL A 158 41.62 13.51 -8.18
N ASP A 159 42.03 13.46 -6.91
CA ASP A 159 43.44 13.33 -6.53
C ASP A 159 44.01 11.92 -6.82
N THR A 160 43.26 10.84 -6.57
CA THR A 160 43.71 9.48 -6.91
C THR A 160 43.63 9.18 -8.41
N ILE A 161 42.68 9.74 -9.16
CA ILE A 161 42.69 9.64 -10.62
C ILE A 161 43.91 10.39 -11.20
N VAL A 162 44.34 11.49 -10.59
CA VAL A 162 45.54 12.21 -11.05
C VAL A 162 46.82 11.45 -10.67
N GLU A 163 46.98 11.03 -9.41
CA GLU A 163 48.19 10.33 -8.95
C GLU A 163 48.35 8.91 -9.52
N VAL A 164 47.27 8.11 -9.60
CA VAL A 164 47.33 6.76 -10.18
C VAL A 164 47.54 6.82 -11.69
N ARG A 165 46.97 7.82 -12.37
CA ARG A 165 47.19 8.01 -13.81
C ARG A 165 48.63 8.42 -14.09
N ASP A 166 49.22 9.30 -13.29
CA ASP A 166 50.61 9.73 -13.44
C ASP A 166 51.61 8.61 -13.11
N GLU A 167 51.37 7.82 -12.06
CA GLU A 167 52.23 6.68 -11.70
C GLU A 167 52.09 5.51 -12.69
N GLN A 168 50.87 5.19 -13.14
CA GLN A 168 50.67 4.19 -14.19
C GLN A 168 51.21 4.65 -15.55
N LEU A 169 51.13 5.95 -15.88
CA LEU A 169 51.77 6.52 -17.08
C LEU A 169 53.29 6.41 -16.99
N ARG A 170 53.90 6.67 -15.82
CA ARG A 170 55.34 6.51 -15.60
C ARG A 170 55.80 5.06 -15.68
N GLN A 171 55.11 4.14 -15.00
CA GLN A 171 55.43 2.71 -15.06
C GLN A 171 55.23 2.14 -16.47
N LYS A 172 54.17 2.57 -17.17
CA LYS A 172 53.92 2.19 -18.56
C LYS A 172 54.98 2.78 -19.48
N ALA A 173 55.38 4.05 -19.30
CA ALA A 173 56.45 4.68 -20.07
C ALA A 173 57.81 3.99 -19.86
N GLU A 174 58.19 3.66 -18.62
CA GLU A 174 59.41 2.88 -18.34
C GLU A 174 59.36 1.47 -18.94
N LEU A 175 58.20 0.82 -18.90
CA LEU A 175 58.01 -0.51 -19.48
C LEU A 175 58.06 -0.46 -21.02
N TYR A 176 57.52 0.60 -21.62
CA TYR A 176 57.66 0.87 -23.05
C TYR A 176 59.12 1.10 -23.42
N ASP A 177 59.84 1.99 -22.72
CA ASP A 177 61.26 2.28 -22.97
C ASP A 177 62.12 1.00 -22.91
N LYS A 178 61.90 0.17 -21.88
CA LYS A 178 62.55 -1.15 -21.71
C LYS A 178 62.16 -2.18 -22.79
N MET A 179 60.95 -2.14 -23.31
CA MET A 179 60.50 -3.04 -24.38
C MET A 179 60.93 -2.56 -25.78
N THR A 180 61.15 -1.26 -25.96
CA THR A 180 61.52 -0.66 -27.25
C THR A 180 63.03 -0.60 -27.47
N ASP A 181 63.83 -0.76 -26.41
CA ASP A 181 65.29 -0.80 -26.51
C ASP A 181 65.72 -2.01 -27.37
N GLY A 182 66.18 -1.73 -28.60
CA GLY A 182 66.58 -2.73 -29.60
C GLY A 182 65.55 -3.09 -30.69
N ILE A 183 64.33 -2.53 -30.68
CA ILE A 183 63.33 -2.78 -31.75
C ILE A 183 63.39 -1.66 -32.81
N PRO A 184 63.54 -1.97 -34.12
CA PRO A 184 63.51 -0.97 -35.18
C PRO A 184 62.18 -0.18 -35.19
N LYS A 185 62.24 1.16 -35.34
CA LYS A 185 61.07 2.07 -35.29
C LYS A 185 59.87 1.62 -36.16
N LEU A 186 60.13 1.09 -37.35
CA LEU A 186 59.10 0.57 -38.26
C LEU A 186 58.28 -0.61 -37.67
N ALA A 187 58.91 -1.47 -36.87
CA ALA A 187 58.22 -2.58 -36.22
C ALA A 187 57.40 -2.10 -35.01
N GLN A 188 57.83 -1.02 -34.34
CA GLN A 188 57.07 -0.40 -33.25
C GLN A 188 55.77 0.25 -33.76
N GLU A 189 55.84 0.99 -34.86
CA GLU A 189 54.67 1.63 -35.49
C GLU A 189 53.62 0.59 -35.94
N SER A 190 54.06 -0.52 -36.54
CA SER A 190 53.19 -1.63 -36.94
C SER A 190 52.50 -2.30 -35.73
N LEU A 191 53.24 -2.56 -34.64
CA LEU A 191 52.66 -3.10 -33.41
C LEU A 191 51.67 -2.13 -32.76
N LEU A 192 51.96 -0.83 -32.78
CA LEU A 192 51.09 0.21 -32.21
C LEU A 192 49.73 0.24 -32.92
N THR A 193 49.73 0.27 -34.25
CA THR A 193 48.48 0.25 -35.05
C THR A 193 47.64 -1.01 -34.80
N THR A 194 48.29 -2.16 -34.61
CA THR A 194 47.62 -3.42 -34.29
C THR A 194 46.97 -3.37 -32.90
N ILE A 195 47.68 -2.80 -31.91
CA ILE A 195 47.15 -2.61 -30.55
C ILE A 195 45.97 -1.64 -30.55
N GLU A 196 46.04 -0.54 -31.30
CA GLU A 196 44.94 0.42 -31.45
C GLU A 196 43.69 -0.25 -32.05
N HIS A 197 43.87 -1.04 -33.11
CA HIS A 197 42.78 -1.80 -33.72
C HIS A 197 42.12 -2.78 -32.73
N TYR A 198 42.91 -3.52 -31.93
CA TYR A 198 42.37 -4.42 -30.91
C TYR A 198 41.67 -3.66 -29.77
N GLN A 199 42.15 -2.49 -29.37
CA GLN A 199 41.48 -1.68 -28.37
C GLN A 199 40.13 -1.14 -28.86
N ASP A 200 40.04 -0.74 -30.12
CA ASP A 200 38.79 -0.24 -30.69
C ASP A 200 37.77 -1.36 -30.87
N THR A 201 38.18 -2.55 -31.30
CA THR A 201 37.30 -3.72 -31.37
C THR A 201 36.78 -4.14 -29.98
N ILE A 202 37.60 -4.09 -28.93
CA ILE A 202 37.16 -4.34 -27.55
C ILE A 202 36.10 -3.31 -27.13
N LYS A 203 36.32 -2.01 -27.37
CA LYS A 203 35.34 -0.95 -27.06
C LYS A 203 34.02 -1.16 -27.80
N GLU A 204 34.06 -1.60 -29.05
CA GLU A 204 32.85 -1.91 -29.81
C GLU A 204 32.08 -3.10 -29.23
N LEU A 205 32.78 -4.16 -28.83
CA LEU A 205 32.19 -5.33 -28.17
C LEU A 205 31.54 -4.96 -26.82
N GLU A 206 32.20 -4.12 -26.01
CA GLU A 206 31.65 -3.62 -24.75
C GLU A 206 30.39 -2.76 -24.96
N ARG A 207 30.40 -1.88 -25.98
CA ARG A 207 29.21 -1.09 -26.33
C ARG A 207 28.07 -1.98 -26.80
N ARG A 208 28.36 -3.03 -27.56
CA ARG A 208 27.35 -3.98 -28.04
C ARG A 208 26.73 -4.77 -26.89
N SER A 209 27.54 -5.35 -25.99
CA SER A 209 27.04 -6.10 -24.84
C SER A 209 26.23 -5.21 -23.87
N ALA A 210 26.64 -3.95 -23.68
CA ALA A 210 25.89 -2.99 -22.88
C ALA A 210 24.50 -2.68 -23.47
N ARG A 211 24.40 -2.55 -24.80
CA ARG A 211 23.11 -2.35 -25.50
C ARG A 211 22.21 -3.58 -25.36
N GLU A 212 22.75 -4.77 -25.61
CA GLU A 212 22.01 -6.04 -25.48
C GLU A 212 21.45 -6.21 -24.04
N LEU A 213 22.26 -5.92 -23.02
CA LEU A 213 21.83 -5.95 -21.62
C LEU A 213 20.73 -4.93 -21.31
N GLN A 214 20.79 -3.74 -21.91
CA GLN A 214 19.77 -2.71 -21.74
C GLN A 214 18.45 -3.11 -22.41
N GLU A 215 18.50 -3.66 -23.62
CA GLU A 215 17.33 -4.17 -24.33
C GLU A 215 16.66 -5.31 -23.56
N GLU A 216 17.43 -6.24 -23.01
CA GLU A 216 16.89 -7.35 -22.23
C GLU A 216 16.24 -6.87 -20.92
N ARG A 217 16.86 -5.91 -20.22
CA ARG A 217 16.25 -5.26 -19.06
C ARG A 217 14.93 -4.56 -19.42
N GLN A 218 14.87 -3.91 -20.58
CA GLN A 218 13.66 -3.23 -21.03
C GLN A 218 12.55 -4.26 -21.34
N LYS A 219 12.86 -5.33 -22.09
CA LYS A 219 11.92 -6.44 -22.35
C LYS A 219 11.37 -7.05 -21.06
N VAL A 220 12.21 -7.26 -20.04
CA VAL A 220 11.78 -7.77 -18.74
C VAL A 220 10.87 -6.78 -18.00
N ARG A 221 11.16 -5.48 -18.07
CA ARG A 221 10.27 -4.44 -17.49
C ARG A 221 8.91 -4.43 -18.17
N ASP A 222 8.89 -4.45 -19.50
CA ASP A 222 7.66 -4.42 -20.28
C ASP A 222 6.83 -5.71 -20.04
N ALA A 223 7.48 -6.87 -19.97
CA ALA A 223 6.84 -8.14 -19.62
C ALA A 223 6.22 -8.12 -18.21
N ASN A 224 6.94 -7.56 -17.22
CA ASN A 224 6.42 -7.42 -15.86
C ASN A 224 5.25 -6.42 -15.78
N ALA A 225 5.31 -5.33 -16.53
CA ALA A 225 4.21 -4.37 -16.63
C ALA A 225 2.96 -5.00 -17.27
N ALA A 226 3.15 -5.76 -18.37
CA ALA A 226 2.07 -6.50 -19.02
C ALA A 226 1.45 -7.55 -18.09
N LYS A 227 2.28 -8.29 -17.34
CA LYS A 227 1.80 -9.27 -16.35
C LYS A 227 0.96 -8.61 -15.24
N LYS A 228 1.42 -7.47 -14.70
CA LYS A 228 0.68 -6.72 -13.68
C LYS A 228 -0.68 -6.23 -14.22
N SER A 229 -0.70 -5.70 -15.44
CA SER A 229 -1.95 -5.28 -16.08
C SER A 229 -2.91 -6.45 -16.32
N ALA A 230 -2.39 -7.62 -16.73
CA ALA A 230 -3.21 -8.83 -16.89
C ALA A 230 -3.79 -9.32 -15.55
N GLU A 231 -3.04 -9.25 -14.45
CA GLU A 231 -3.52 -9.58 -13.11
C GLU A 231 -4.62 -8.62 -12.64
N GLU A 232 -4.47 -7.32 -12.89
CA GLU A 232 -5.48 -6.30 -12.58
C GLU A 232 -6.77 -6.51 -13.40
N ASN A 233 -6.64 -6.77 -14.71
CA ASN A 233 -7.78 -7.09 -15.58
C ASN A 233 -8.50 -8.37 -15.13
N THR A 234 -7.75 -9.41 -14.73
CA THR A 234 -8.33 -10.65 -14.20
C THR A 234 -9.15 -10.40 -12.93
N LYS A 235 -8.66 -9.54 -12.02
CA LYS A 235 -9.40 -9.15 -10.81
C LYS A 235 -10.70 -8.41 -11.15
N ARG A 236 -10.63 -7.43 -12.07
CA ARG A 236 -11.81 -6.70 -12.54
C ARG A 236 -12.86 -7.63 -13.16
N PHE A 237 -12.42 -8.60 -13.98
CA PHE A 237 -13.33 -9.57 -14.59
C PHE A 237 -14.03 -10.44 -13.55
N LYS A 238 -13.30 -10.92 -12.53
CA LYS A 238 -13.91 -11.69 -11.43
C LYS A 238 -14.96 -10.88 -10.67
N GLN A 239 -14.67 -9.62 -10.39
CA GLN A 239 -15.61 -8.73 -9.70
C GLN A 239 -16.87 -8.47 -10.54
N LEU A 240 -16.71 -8.19 -11.84
CA LEU A 240 -17.84 -8.03 -12.76
C LEU A 240 -18.69 -9.31 -12.84
N ALA A 241 -18.05 -10.49 -12.87
CA ALA A 241 -18.75 -11.76 -12.89
C ALA A 241 -19.57 -11.98 -11.61
N THR A 242 -19.04 -11.64 -10.43
CA THR A 242 -19.77 -11.73 -9.17
C THR A 242 -20.94 -10.74 -9.13
N GLU A 243 -20.72 -9.48 -9.49
CA GLU A 243 -21.77 -8.46 -9.52
C GLU A 243 -22.89 -8.81 -10.50
N THR A 244 -22.54 -9.37 -11.66
CA THR A 244 -23.52 -9.82 -12.65
C THR A 244 -24.29 -11.05 -12.16
N GLY A 245 -23.61 -11.98 -11.49
CA GLY A 245 -24.23 -13.15 -10.86
C GLY A 245 -25.24 -12.76 -9.79
N GLU A 246 -24.88 -11.84 -8.88
CA GLU A 246 -25.79 -11.33 -7.84
C GLU A 246 -27.00 -10.61 -8.43
N LYS A 247 -26.80 -9.78 -9.46
CA LYS A 247 -27.91 -9.13 -10.18
C LYS A 247 -28.85 -10.16 -10.81
N LEU A 248 -28.30 -11.19 -11.46
CA LEU A 248 -29.10 -12.25 -12.08
C LEU A 248 -29.89 -13.04 -11.03
N GLU A 249 -29.29 -13.35 -9.88
CA GLU A 249 -29.96 -14.04 -8.79
C GLU A 249 -31.15 -13.22 -8.24
N ASN A 250 -30.98 -11.91 -8.08
CA ASN A 250 -32.07 -11.02 -7.66
C ASN A 250 -33.20 -10.98 -8.70
N VAL A 251 -32.87 -10.88 -9.99
CA VAL A 251 -33.87 -10.93 -11.06
C VAL A 251 -34.63 -12.26 -11.05
N VAL A 252 -33.94 -13.38 -10.84
CA VAL A 252 -34.59 -14.70 -10.74
C VAL A 252 -35.54 -14.76 -9.54
N LYS A 253 -35.14 -14.26 -8.36
CA LYS A 253 -36.01 -14.19 -7.18
C LYS A 253 -37.25 -13.35 -7.43
N ASP A 254 -37.11 -12.22 -8.12
CA ASP A 254 -38.22 -11.33 -8.45
C ASP A 254 -39.19 -12.01 -9.43
N LEU A 255 -38.66 -12.69 -10.46
CA LEU A 255 -39.47 -13.47 -11.40
C LEU A 255 -40.19 -14.64 -10.72
N GLU A 256 -39.54 -15.35 -9.79
CA GLU A 256 -40.20 -16.41 -9.02
C GLU A 256 -41.33 -15.87 -8.15
N LYS A 257 -41.14 -14.71 -7.52
CA LYS A 257 -42.18 -14.07 -6.72
C LYS A 257 -43.35 -13.63 -7.58
N ALA A 258 -43.09 -13.00 -8.73
CA ALA A 258 -44.11 -12.61 -9.70
C ALA A 258 -44.89 -13.83 -10.22
N ARG A 259 -44.19 -14.93 -10.54
CA ARG A 259 -44.82 -16.19 -10.95
C ARG A 259 -45.75 -16.76 -9.87
N ARG A 260 -45.29 -16.84 -8.62
CA ARG A 260 -46.13 -17.32 -7.50
C ARG A 260 -47.38 -16.46 -7.31
N LYS A 261 -47.27 -15.14 -7.48
CA LYS A 261 -48.41 -14.22 -7.46
C LYS A 261 -49.36 -14.52 -8.62
N SER A 262 -48.86 -14.69 -9.85
CA SER A 262 -49.69 -15.10 -11.00
C SER A 262 -50.47 -16.39 -10.70
N ASP A 263 -49.79 -17.44 -10.21
CA ASP A 263 -50.43 -18.71 -9.87
C ASP A 263 -51.51 -18.58 -8.78
N LEU A 264 -51.38 -17.61 -7.88
CA LEU A 264 -52.42 -17.30 -6.87
C LEU A 264 -53.63 -16.65 -7.53
N PHE A 265 -53.41 -15.71 -8.47
CA PHE A 265 -54.47 -15.03 -9.20
C PHE A 265 -55.25 -16.01 -10.09
N ASP A 266 -54.55 -16.88 -10.82
CA ASP A 266 -55.17 -17.90 -11.67
C ASP A 266 -56.06 -18.83 -10.85
N ARG A 267 -55.55 -19.34 -9.71
CA ARG A 267 -56.36 -20.15 -8.78
C ARG A 267 -57.60 -19.44 -8.26
N TYR A 268 -57.51 -18.14 -8.01
CA TYR A 268 -58.67 -17.36 -7.59
C TYR A 268 -59.69 -17.20 -8.72
N ILE A 269 -59.21 -16.87 -9.92
CA ILE A 269 -60.06 -16.71 -11.09
C ILE A 269 -60.79 -18.03 -11.39
N ASP A 270 -60.06 -19.14 -11.37
CA ASP A 270 -60.59 -20.49 -11.60
C ASP A 270 -61.56 -20.94 -10.51
N SER A 271 -61.41 -20.44 -9.27
CA SER A 271 -62.32 -20.81 -8.17
C SER A 271 -63.76 -20.34 -8.42
N GLY A 272 -63.95 -19.28 -9.19
CA GLY A 272 -65.28 -18.68 -9.42
C GLY A 272 -65.91 -18.04 -8.18
N LEU A 273 -65.22 -18.03 -7.02
CA LEU A 273 -65.76 -17.56 -5.75
C LEU A 273 -65.51 -16.06 -5.54
N ASN A 274 -66.47 -15.37 -4.93
CA ASN A 274 -66.29 -13.98 -4.51
C ASN A 274 -65.43 -13.89 -3.25
N MET A 275 -64.60 -12.86 -3.15
CA MET A 275 -63.70 -12.64 -2.02
C MET A 275 -63.98 -11.30 -1.33
N THR A 276 -63.88 -11.24 -0.01
CA THR A 276 -63.96 -9.94 0.68
C THR A 276 -62.78 -9.06 0.27
N LEU A 277 -62.98 -7.75 0.24
CA LEU A 277 -61.88 -6.82 -0.08
C LEU A 277 -60.70 -6.96 0.90
N GLN A 278 -60.99 -7.31 2.15
CA GLN A 278 -59.97 -7.57 3.15
C GLN A 278 -59.11 -8.78 2.81
N GLU A 279 -59.73 -9.89 2.47
CA GLU A 279 -58.99 -11.09 2.12
C GLU A 279 -58.27 -10.92 0.78
N PHE A 280 -58.86 -10.18 -0.16
CA PHE A 280 -58.22 -9.85 -1.43
C PHE A 280 -56.96 -9.02 -1.23
N CYS A 281 -57.03 -7.92 -0.47
CA CYS A 281 -55.86 -7.08 -0.24
C CYS A 281 -54.76 -7.83 0.52
N LYS A 282 -55.15 -8.66 1.50
CA LYS A 282 -54.23 -9.49 2.27
C LYS A 282 -53.47 -10.50 1.39
N ARG A 283 -54.18 -11.21 0.52
CA ARG A 283 -53.61 -12.31 -0.28
C ARG A 283 -52.90 -11.85 -1.55
N TYR A 284 -53.36 -10.75 -2.15
CA TYR A 284 -52.99 -10.38 -3.52
C TYR A 284 -52.34 -9.01 -3.64
N LEU A 285 -52.43 -8.17 -2.61
CA LEU A 285 -51.90 -6.79 -2.60
C LEU A 285 -50.95 -6.56 -1.42
N ASP A 286 -50.14 -7.57 -1.05
CA ASP A 286 -49.09 -7.48 -0.03
C ASP A 286 -49.54 -6.78 1.28
N ASP A 287 -50.66 -7.24 1.85
CA ASP A 287 -51.26 -6.73 3.09
C ASP A 287 -51.73 -5.26 3.05
N LEU A 288 -52.05 -4.74 1.86
CA LEU A 288 -52.67 -3.42 1.72
C LEU A 288 -53.92 -3.31 2.60
N ARG A 289 -54.05 -2.20 3.34
CA ARG A 289 -55.23 -1.98 4.15
C ARG A 289 -56.44 -1.79 3.24
N SER A 290 -57.50 -2.52 3.52
CA SER A 290 -58.72 -2.49 2.72
C SER A 290 -59.36 -1.11 2.65
N SER A 291 -59.18 -0.27 3.68
CA SER A 291 -59.60 1.13 3.67
C SER A 291 -58.93 1.92 2.55
N ASP A 292 -57.63 1.74 2.39
CA ASP A 292 -56.80 2.49 1.46
C ASP A 292 -57.14 2.07 0.02
N PHE A 293 -57.38 0.77 -0.18
CA PHE A 293 -57.89 0.23 -1.45
C PHE A 293 -59.29 0.75 -1.78
N ILE A 294 -60.20 0.82 -0.80
CA ILE A 294 -61.56 1.34 -0.99
C ILE A 294 -61.55 2.83 -1.35
N ASP A 295 -60.71 3.62 -0.68
CA ASP A 295 -60.59 5.05 -0.98
C ASP A 295 -60.02 5.28 -2.39
N TRP A 296 -59.04 4.46 -2.79
CA TRP A 296 -58.56 4.47 -4.17
C TRP A 296 -59.65 4.16 -5.20
N LEU A 297 -60.44 3.10 -4.99
CA LEU A 297 -61.56 2.75 -5.86
C LEU A 297 -62.65 3.84 -5.88
N ARG A 298 -62.77 4.64 -4.82
CA ARG A 298 -63.70 5.78 -4.78
C ARG A 298 -63.19 6.96 -5.58
N ASP A 299 -61.90 7.29 -5.44
CA ASP A 299 -61.25 8.37 -6.17
C ASP A 299 -61.31 8.11 -7.69
N ASP A 300 -61.18 6.84 -8.08
CA ASP A 300 -61.32 6.42 -9.49
C ASP A 300 -62.79 6.25 -9.94
N GLY A 301 -63.75 6.62 -9.08
CA GLY A 301 -65.18 6.63 -9.40
C GLY A 301 -65.81 5.25 -9.54
N ILE A 302 -65.15 4.17 -9.12
CA ILE A 302 -65.68 2.81 -9.19
C ILE A 302 -66.68 2.58 -8.05
N LEU A 303 -66.32 3.02 -6.84
CA LEU A 303 -67.15 2.93 -5.64
C LEU A 303 -67.70 4.29 -5.22
N TYR A 304 -68.82 4.26 -4.49
CA TYR A 304 -69.31 5.42 -3.75
C TYR A 304 -69.85 5.00 -2.37
N ARG A 305 -69.85 5.95 -1.44
CA ARG A 305 -70.39 5.73 -0.09
C ARG A 305 -71.88 6.01 -0.08
N ASN A 306 -72.70 5.02 0.23
CA ASN A 306 -74.13 5.22 0.40
C ASN A 306 -74.43 5.72 1.82
N LYS A 307 -74.90 6.96 1.95
CA LYS A 307 -75.23 7.59 3.24
C LYS A 307 -76.50 6.99 3.90
N ASN A 308 -77.35 6.32 3.12
CA ASN A 308 -78.68 5.87 3.55
C ASN A 308 -78.73 4.37 3.92
N ALA A 309 -77.61 3.65 3.86
CA ALA A 309 -77.55 2.21 4.13
C ALA A 309 -76.28 1.85 4.93
N ASN A 310 -76.31 2.05 6.25
CA ASN A 310 -75.33 1.54 7.23
C ASN A 310 -73.83 1.64 6.86
N GLY A 311 -73.45 2.65 6.06
CA GLY A 311 -72.08 2.87 5.63
C GLY A 311 -71.54 1.88 4.59
N VAL A 312 -72.40 1.12 3.91
CA VAL A 312 -71.97 0.10 2.92
C VAL A 312 -71.54 0.78 1.61
N HIS A 313 -70.37 0.40 1.11
CA HIS A 313 -69.88 0.82 -0.21
C HIS A 313 -70.68 0.15 -1.33
N ARG A 314 -71.04 0.93 -2.35
CA ARG A 314 -71.73 0.42 -3.55
C ARG A 314 -70.95 0.77 -4.80
N THR A 315 -71.09 -0.07 -5.82
CA THR A 315 -70.54 0.15 -7.16
C THR A 315 -71.35 1.17 -7.92
N ARG A 316 -70.68 2.07 -8.66
CA ARG A 316 -71.37 2.94 -9.62
C ARG A 316 -71.88 2.12 -10.81
N ASN A 317 -72.88 2.66 -11.51
CA ASN A 317 -73.44 2.03 -12.71
C ASN A 317 -72.33 1.69 -13.72
N GLY A 318 -72.30 0.43 -14.17
CA GLY A 318 -71.25 -0.11 -15.04
C GLY A 318 -70.22 -1.00 -14.34
N PHE A 319 -70.06 -0.91 -13.01
CA PHE A 319 -69.10 -1.70 -12.23
C PHE A 319 -69.73 -2.82 -11.39
N GLY A 320 -71.03 -3.08 -11.55
CA GLY A 320 -71.77 -4.07 -10.76
C GLY A 320 -71.31 -5.53 -10.95
N ARG A 321 -70.61 -5.83 -12.05
CA ARG A 321 -69.98 -7.15 -12.27
C ARG A 321 -68.58 -7.26 -11.65
N TRP A 322 -68.02 -6.15 -11.15
CA TRP A 322 -66.67 -6.10 -10.61
C TRP A 322 -66.68 -6.32 -9.11
N PHE A 323 -67.69 -5.77 -8.43
CA PHE A 323 -67.90 -5.97 -7.01
C PHE A 323 -69.37 -6.20 -6.72
N GLU A 324 -69.62 -7.15 -5.82
CA GLU A 324 -70.95 -7.58 -5.43
C GLU A 324 -71.16 -7.39 -3.93
N ASN A 325 -72.34 -6.89 -3.57
CA ASN A 325 -72.75 -6.69 -2.20
C ASN A 325 -73.47 -7.95 -1.69
N VAL A 326 -72.74 -8.81 -0.98
CA VAL A 326 -73.26 -10.10 -0.50
C VAL A 326 -73.74 -9.97 0.96
N PRO A 327 -74.95 -10.43 1.32
CA PRO A 327 -75.38 -10.47 2.71
C PRO A 327 -74.61 -11.56 3.47
N VAL A 328 -73.85 -11.15 4.49
CA VAL A 328 -73.08 -12.05 5.35
C VAL A 328 -73.70 -12.07 6.74
N LYS A 329 -73.92 -13.27 7.28
CA LYS A 329 -74.44 -13.46 8.64
C LYS A 329 -73.36 -13.10 9.66
N GLN A 330 -73.65 -12.15 10.53
CA GLN A 330 -72.77 -11.78 11.64
C GLN A 330 -72.91 -12.74 12.82
N TYR A 331 -71.96 -12.71 13.75
CA TYR A 331 -71.96 -13.53 14.97
C TYR A 331 -73.23 -13.35 15.82
N ASN A 332 -73.80 -12.15 15.83
CA ASN A 332 -75.07 -11.82 16.49
C ASN A 332 -76.33 -12.28 15.72
N GLY A 333 -76.18 -13.03 14.62
CA GLY A 333 -77.28 -13.52 13.79
C GLY A 333 -77.85 -12.51 12.79
N GLN A 334 -77.44 -11.23 12.83
CA GLN A 334 -77.91 -10.21 11.89
C GLN A 334 -77.21 -10.35 10.53
N MET A 335 -77.95 -10.10 9.45
CA MET A 335 -77.36 -10.04 8.11
C MET A 335 -76.79 -8.65 7.85
N LYS A 336 -75.50 -8.56 7.54
CA LYS A 336 -74.85 -7.32 7.09
C LYS A 336 -74.31 -7.51 5.68
N SER A 337 -74.61 -6.56 4.79
CA SER A 337 -74.06 -6.58 3.44
C SER A 337 -72.57 -6.23 3.47
N THR A 338 -71.75 -7.09 2.86
CA THR A 338 -70.31 -6.92 2.71
C THR A 338 -69.98 -6.79 1.22
N LEU A 339 -69.13 -5.83 0.87
CA LEU A 339 -68.63 -5.68 -0.49
C LEU A 339 -67.55 -6.73 -0.77
N MET A 340 -67.77 -7.53 -1.80
CA MET A 340 -66.85 -8.56 -2.27
C MET A 340 -66.41 -8.25 -3.69
N ILE A 341 -65.17 -8.59 -4.02
CA ILE A 341 -64.65 -8.58 -5.38
C ILE A 341 -64.99 -9.90 -6.07
N THR A 342 -65.29 -9.84 -7.36
CA THR A 342 -65.55 -11.02 -8.19
C THR A 342 -64.30 -11.38 -9.01
N PRO A 343 -64.15 -12.64 -9.45
CA PRO A 343 -63.11 -13.04 -10.41
C PRO A 343 -63.07 -12.15 -11.67
N THR A 344 -64.25 -11.86 -12.24
CA THR A 344 -64.37 -10.95 -13.38
C THR A 344 -63.93 -9.52 -13.04
N GLY A 345 -64.23 -9.07 -11.82
CA GLY A 345 -63.78 -7.78 -11.30
C GLY A 345 -62.28 -7.67 -11.21
N VAL A 346 -61.59 -8.72 -10.74
CA VAL A 346 -60.12 -8.76 -10.71
C VAL A 346 -59.53 -8.61 -12.10
N VAL A 347 -60.00 -9.40 -13.07
CA VAL A 347 -59.52 -9.31 -14.47
C VAL A 347 -59.77 -7.92 -15.05
N LYS A 348 -60.94 -7.33 -14.79
CA LYS A 348 -61.29 -6.00 -15.29
C LYS A 348 -60.50 -4.88 -14.63
N LEU A 349 -60.19 -4.99 -13.33
CA LEU A 349 -59.27 -4.08 -12.66
C LEU A 349 -57.87 -4.21 -13.27
N ALA A 350 -57.35 -5.43 -13.43
CA ALA A 350 -56.04 -5.65 -14.04
C ALA A 350 -55.92 -4.98 -15.41
N ILE A 351 -56.90 -5.19 -16.30
CA ILE A 351 -56.94 -4.54 -17.63
C ILE A 351 -57.04 -3.02 -17.52
N LYS A 352 -57.88 -2.49 -16.62
CA LYS A 352 -58.03 -1.03 -16.43
C LYS A 352 -56.71 -0.37 -16.03
N TYR A 353 -55.82 -1.11 -15.39
CA TYR A 353 -54.65 -0.62 -14.69
C TYR A 353 -53.32 -1.10 -15.27
N GLU A 354 -53.36 -1.88 -16.35
CA GLU A 354 -52.21 -2.52 -17.03
C GLU A 354 -51.10 -1.53 -17.44
N ASN A 355 -51.40 -0.25 -17.66
CA ASN A 355 -50.45 0.78 -18.11
C ASN A 355 -50.47 2.07 -17.26
N ASN A 356 -50.90 2.00 -16.00
CA ASN A 356 -51.05 3.20 -15.17
C ASN A 356 -49.76 3.47 -14.35
N PRO A 357 -49.09 4.62 -14.51
CA PRO A 357 -47.85 4.96 -13.78
C PRO A 357 -48.03 4.98 -12.25
N ARG A 358 -49.25 5.28 -11.77
CA ARG A 358 -49.56 5.22 -10.34
C ARG A 358 -49.51 3.80 -9.79
N LEU A 359 -49.54 2.78 -10.63
CA LEU A 359 -49.39 1.39 -10.22
C LEU A 359 -47.95 0.90 -10.42
N ASP A 360 -47.19 1.42 -11.38
CA ASP A 360 -45.74 1.15 -11.48
C ASP A 360 -44.96 1.65 -10.25
N GLU A 361 -45.28 2.84 -9.74
CA GLU A 361 -44.65 3.40 -8.51
C GLU A 361 -45.26 2.86 -7.20
N SER A 362 -46.52 2.37 -7.24
CA SER A 362 -47.18 1.86 -6.03
C SER A 362 -46.98 0.36 -5.84
N TRP A 363 -46.89 -0.45 -6.89
CA TRP A 363 -46.54 -1.88 -6.75
C TRP A 363 -45.05 -2.07 -6.41
N THR A 364 -44.16 -1.16 -6.83
CA THR A 364 -42.75 -1.17 -6.35
C THR A 364 -42.61 -0.80 -4.86
N LYS A 365 -43.57 -0.10 -4.26
CA LYS A 365 -43.69 0.05 -2.78
C LYS A 365 -44.48 -1.07 -2.10
N PHE A 366 -45.24 -1.85 -2.85
CA PHE A 366 -46.10 -2.95 -2.36
C PHE A 366 -45.75 -4.28 -3.04
N GLY A 367 -44.44 -4.51 -3.14
CA GLY A 367 -43.76 -5.77 -3.43
C GLY A 367 -43.87 -6.29 -4.87
N ASN A 368 -42.67 -6.59 -5.42
CA ASN A 368 -42.41 -7.29 -6.68
C ASN A 368 -43.44 -8.36 -7.03
#